data_AF-A0A0F9LR33-F1
#
_entry.id   AF-A0A0F9LR33-F1
#
_cell.length_a   1.000
_cell.length_b   1.000
_cell.length_c   1.000
_cell.angle_alpha   90.00
_cell.angle_beta   90.00
_cell.angle_gamma   90.00
#
_symmetry.space_group_name_H-M   'P 1'
#
loop_
_entity.id
_entity.type
_entity.pdbx_description
1 polymer ?
#
loop_
_entity_poly.entity_id
_entity_poly.type
_entity_poly.pdbx_seq_one_letter_code
_entity_poly.pdbx_strand_id
1 'polypeptide(L)'
;MKPEELLRNDKLVWFTEAQIGYVDPGQGIDYGKVYYDEYVRRSRSELSNKLMDARCDLVQRWYDGTVVDIGAGACAFVERLNGREQKCLGYDINPVTVFDLQERDLYYDVMRGPRVEAVCFFDVLEHFLDPSKILARVEDLVFMSIPIFSGPQHCLSSRHLKVGEHIWYFTHQGLIDFMNREGFTLLEDSTMESDICREDISSYVFRRKGG
;
A
#
# COMPACT_ATOMS: atom_id res chain seq x y z
N MET A 1 -12.88 15.42 -17.79
CA MET A 1 -14.13 15.26 -17.00
C MET A 1 -14.06 16.27 -15.88
N LYS A 2 -15.08 17.11 -15.69
CA LYS A 2 -15.06 18.14 -14.65
C LYS A 2 -15.29 17.49 -13.27
N PRO A 3 -14.72 18.01 -12.16
CA PRO A 3 -14.98 17.49 -10.81
C PRO A 3 -16.48 17.40 -10.46
N GLU A 4 -17.28 18.30 -11.04
CA GLU A 4 -18.74 18.37 -10.92
C GLU A 4 -19.47 17.19 -11.60
N GLU A 5 -18.86 16.56 -12.60
CA GLU A 5 -19.41 15.38 -13.29
C GLU A 5 -19.10 14.08 -12.52
N LEU A 6 -18.01 14.05 -11.73
CA LEU A 6 -17.68 12.94 -10.82
C LEU A 6 -18.65 12.87 -9.63
N LEU A 7 -19.10 14.03 -9.12
CA LEU A 7 -20.18 14.13 -8.14
C LEU A 7 -21.53 13.63 -8.67
N ARG A 8 -21.74 13.63 -9.99
CA ARG A 8 -22.99 13.17 -10.64
C ARG A 8 -23.00 11.69 -11.03
N ASN A 9 -21.89 10.97 -10.89
CA ASN A 9 -21.79 9.57 -11.29
C ASN A 9 -21.92 8.58 -10.12
N ASP A 10 -22.30 9.03 -8.92
CA ASP A 10 -22.66 8.17 -7.77
C ASP A 10 -21.60 7.12 -7.34
N LYS A 11 -20.31 7.32 -7.66
CA LYS A 11 -19.27 6.30 -7.37
C LYS A 11 -18.48 6.50 -6.08
N LEU A 12 -18.18 7.74 -5.70
CA LEU A 12 -17.44 8.03 -4.45
C LEU A 12 -18.43 8.33 -3.32
N VAL A 13 -18.46 7.47 -2.32
CA VAL A 13 -19.16 7.70 -1.05
C VAL A 13 -18.13 8.16 -0.02
N TRP A 14 -18.36 9.30 0.61
CA TRP A 14 -17.50 9.80 1.69
C TRP A 14 -18.20 9.65 3.04
N PHE A 15 -17.59 8.89 3.94
CA PHE A 15 -18.05 8.70 5.31
C PHE A 15 -17.41 9.77 6.20
N THR A 16 -18.15 10.84 6.48
CA THR A 16 -17.63 12.03 7.18
C THR A 16 -17.08 11.69 8.57
N GLU A 17 -17.81 10.90 9.36
CA GLU A 17 -17.41 10.53 10.73
C GLU A 17 -16.21 9.60 10.75
N ALA A 18 -16.10 8.71 9.75
CA ALA A 18 -14.95 7.82 9.61
C ALA A 18 -13.76 8.47 8.89
N GLN A 19 -13.99 9.63 8.25
CA GLN A 19 -13.04 10.35 7.41
C GLN A 19 -12.37 9.50 6.31
N ILE A 20 -13.19 8.69 5.65
CA ILE A 20 -12.80 7.74 4.60
C ILE A 20 -13.75 7.89 3.42
N GLY A 21 -13.20 7.84 2.21
CA GLY A 21 -13.92 7.66 0.96
C GLY A 21 -13.88 6.21 0.48
N TYR A 22 -14.95 5.79 -0.17
CA TYR A 22 -15.10 4.48 -0.78
C TYR A 22 -15.64 4.62 -2.21
N VAL A 23 -15.05 3.87 -3.13
CA VAL A 23 -15.57 3.70 -4.49
C VAL A 23 -15.93 2.24 -4.71
N ASP A 24 -17.19 1.98 -5.09
CA ASP A 24 -17.60 0.64 -5.49
C ASP A 24 -16.89 0.24 -6.79
N PRO A 25 -16.05 -0.81 -6.78
CA PRO A 25 -15.34 -1.27 -7.97
C PRO A 25 -16.28 -1.88 -9.05
N GLY A 26 -17.55 -2.14 -8.74
CA GLY A 26 -18.51 -2.76 -9.66
C GLY A 26 -18.12 -4.20 -10.02
N GLN A 27 -18.32 -4.60 -11.30
CA GLN A 27 -18.09 -5.97 -11.76
C GLN A 27 -16.62 -6.37 -12.00
N GLY A 28 -15.64 -5.54 -11.61
CA GLY A 28 -14.26 -6.00 -11.53
C GLY A 28 -13.25 -4.91 -11.84
N ILE A 29 -12.35 -4.70 -10.88
CA ILE A 29 -11.02 -4.17 -11.17
C ILE A 29 -10.23 -5.35 -11.74
N ASP A 30 -9.84 -5.28 -13.01
CA ASP A 30 -8.95 -6.28 -13.62
C ASP A 30 -7.52 -6.05 -13.15
N TYR A 31 -7.23 -6.51 -11.94
CA TYR A 31 -5.90 -6.45 -11.35
C TYR A 31 -4.85 -7.24 -12.14
N GLY A 32 -5.26 -8.20 -12.99
CA GLY A 32 -4.35 -9.03 -13.77
C GLY A 32 -3.73 -8.32 -14.97
N LYS A 33 -4.25 -7.15 -15.35
CA LYS A 33 -3.86 -6.43 -16.57
C LYS A 33 -3.34 -5.01 -16.32
N VAL A 34 -2.91 -4.70 -15.10
CA VAL A 34 -2.24 -3.43 -14.81
C VAL A 34 -0.74 -3.56 -15.11
N TYR A 35 -0.39 -3.18 -16.34
CA TYR A 35 0.92 -2.86 -16.93
C TYR A 35 2.21 -3.16 -16.13
N TYR A 36 2.58 -4.44 -16.05
CA TYR A 36 3.92 -4.88 -15.60
C TYR A 36 5.07 -4.08 -16.27
N ASP A 37 4.96 -3.85 -17.58
CA ASP A 37 6.00 -3.16 -18.37
C ASP A 37 6.15 -1.65 -18.07
N GLU A 38 5.12 -0.99 -17.55
CA GLU A 38 5.20 0.43 -17.15
C GLU A 38 5.81 0.57 -15.75
N TYR A 39 5.51 -0.36 -14.84
CA TYR A 39 6.13 -0.42 -13.52
C TYR A 39 7.63 -0.72 -13.60
N VAL A 40 8.04 -1.69 -14.43
CA VAL A 40 9.46 -2.02 -14.67
C VAL A 40 10.23 -0.84 -15.29
N ARG A 41 9.59 -0.04 -16.15
CA ARG A 41 10.23 1.15 -16.74
C ARG A 41 10.38 2.31 -15.76
N ARG A 42 9.43 2.50 -14.84
CA ARG A 42 9.46 3.57 -13.83
C ARG A 42 10.41 3.28 -12.67
N SER A 43 10.63 2.01 -12.34
CA SER A 43 11.44 1.59 -11.19
C SER A 43 12.95 1.88 -11.30
N ARG A 44 13.44 2.34 -12.45
CA ARG A 44 14.89 2.50 -12.72
C ARG A 44 15.40 3.94 -12.69
N SER A 45 14.58 4.91 -12.27
CA SER A 45 15.02 6.30 -12.13
C SER A 45 15.78 6.53 -10.81
N GLU A 46 16.65 7.54 -10.76
CA GLU A 46 17.33 7.95 -9.52
C GLU A 46 16.33 8.31 -8.41
N LEU A 47 15.21 8.93 -8.76
CA LEU A 47 14.14 9.25 -7.80
C LEU A 47 13.48 7.98 -7.26
N SER A 48 13.24 6.98 -8.12
CA SER A 48 12.74 5.69 -7.66
C SER A 48 13.73 5.06 -6.68
N ASN A 49 15.03 5.04 -7.00
CA ASN A 49 16.04 4.48 -6.08
C ASN A 49 16.04 5.16 -4.71
N LYS A 50 15.97 6.50 -4.67
CA LYS A 50 15.85 7.25 -3.41
C LYS A 50 14.58 6.89 -2.63
N LEU A 51 13.48 6.69 -3.33
CA LEU A 51 12.22 6.28 -2.72
C LEU A 51 12.32 4.87 -2.11
N MET A 52 12.84 3.91 -2.86
CA MET A 52 13.07 2.56 -2.35
C MET A 52 14.04 2.55 -1.17
N ASP A 53 15.08 3.39 -1.20
CA ASP A 53 16.01 3.54 -0.09
C ASP A 53 15.32 4.08 1.17
N ALA A 54 14.49 5.12 1.05
CA ALA A 54 13.74 5.66 2.16
C ALA A 54 12.75 4.64 2.76
N ARG A 55 12.08 3.84 1.91
CA ARG A 55 11.22 2.73 2.34
C ARG A 55 12.01 1.67 3.10
N CYS A 56 13.20 1.29 2.61
CA CYS A 56 14.06 0.34 3.29
C CYS A 56 14.54 0.89 4.65
N ASP A 57 14.94 2.16 4.70
CA ASP A 57 15.38 2.84 5.92
C ASP A 57 14.26 2.90 6.97
N LEU A 58 13.01 3.10 6.55
CA LEU A 58 11.84 3.07 7.43
C LEU A 58 11.66 1.67 8.04
N VAL A 59 11.70 0.62 7.22
CA VAL A 59 11.52 -0.76 7.68
C VAL A 59 12.65 -1.17 8.63
N GLN A 60 13.90 -0.97 8.24
CA GLN A 60 15.09 -1.34 9.02
C GLN A 60 15.19 -0.62 10.37
N ARG A 61 14.56 0.54 10.51
CA ARG A 61 14.52 1.29 11.77
C ARG A 61 13.65 0.61 12.83
N TRP A 62 12.59 -0.07 12.41
CA TRP A 62 11.58 -0.63 13.31
C TRP A 62 11.62 -2.15 13.41
N TYR A 63 12.23 -2.82 12.44
CA TYR A 63 12.21 -4.28 12.37
C TYR A 63 13.39 -4.83 11.55
N ASP A 64 14.10 -5.80 12.09
CA ASP A 64 15.25 -6.48 11.49
C ASP A 64 14.95 -7.91 11.01
N GLY A 65 13.75 -8.43 11.33
CA GLY A 65 13.30 -9.75 10.93
C GLY A 65 12.83 -9.85 9.48
N THR A 66 12.21 -10.99 9.15
CA THR A 66 11.68 -11.22 7.80
C THR A 66 10.39 -10.45 7.57
N VAL A 67 10.35 -9.65 6.50
CA VAL A 67 9.16 -8.91 6.04
C VAL A 67 8.58 -9.52 4.78
N VAL A 68 7.26 -9.37 4.60
CA VAL A 68 6.59 -9.70 3.34
C VAL A 68 6.07 -8.42 2.68
N ASP A 69 6.52 -8.16 1.45
CA ASP A 69 6.03 -7.05 0.62
C ASP A 69 4.76 -7.47 -0.12
N ILE A 70 3.63 -6.84 0.20
CA ILE A 70 2.33 -7.12 -0.40
C ILE A 70 2.12 -6.21 -1.60
N GLY A 71 1.84 -6.80 -2.77
CA GLY A 71 1.81 -6.09 -4.04
C GLY A 71 3.22 -5.78 -4.54
N ALA A 72 4.10 -6.79 -4.50
CA ALA A 72 5.52 -6.66 -4.81
C ALA A 72 5.81 -6.09 -6.21
N GLY A 73 4.85 -6.15 -7.14
CA GLY A 73 4.92 -5.52 -8.45
C GLY A 73 6.13 -6.00 -9.25
N ALA A 74 7.08 -5.11 -9.51
CA ALA A 74 8.33 -5.43 -10.22
C ALA A 74 9.45 -5.95 -9.29
N CYS A 75 9.14 -6.38 -8.07
CA CYS A 75 10.06 -6.91 -7.06
C CYS A 75 11.17 -5.93 -6.59
N ALA A 76 11.10 -4.64 -6.95
CA ALA A 76 12.18 -3.69 -6.72
C ALA A 76 12.47 -3.46 -5.22
N PHE A 77 11.42 -3.38 -4.39
CA PHE A 77 11.60 -3.25 -2.94
C PHE A 77 12.17 -4.53 -2.32
N VAL A 78 11.60 -5.69 -2.68
CA VAL A 78 12.10 -7.01 -2.27
C VAL A 78 13.58 -7.16 -2.59
N GLU A 79 14.01 -6.83 -3.81
CA GLU A 79 15.42 -6.85 -4.23
C GLU A 79 16.28 -5.91 -3.40
N ARG A 80 15.84 -4.66 -3.24
CA ARG A 80 16.59 -3.63 -2.55
C ARG A 80 16.82 -3.99 -1.09
N LEU A 81 15.80 -4.50 -0.41
CA LEU A 81 15.88 -4.83 1.02
C LEU A 81 16.72 -6.10 1.27
N ASN A 82 16.56 -7.14 0.44
CA ASN A 82 17.44 -8.32 0.50
C ASN A 82 18.92 -7.95 0.25
N GLY A 83 19.19 -6.99 -0.63
CA GLY A 83 20.54 -6.45 -0.85
C GLY A 83 21.13 -5.69 0.35
N ARG A 84 20.32 -5.39 1.37
CA ARG A 84 20.72 -4.76 2.64
C ARG A 84 20.75 -5.74 3.81
N GLU A 85 20.90 -7.04 3.52
CA GLU A 85 21.00 -8.14 4.49
C GLU A 85 19.75 -8.36 5.37
N GLN A 86 18.60 -7.76 5.01
CA GLN A 86 17.31 -8.07 5.63
C GLN A 86 16.45 -8.91 4.70
N LYS A 87 15.97 -10.06 5.19
CA LYS A 87 15.15 -10.97 4.39
C LYS A 87 13.80 -10.33 4.05
N CYS A 88 13.52 -10.20 2.76
CA CYS A 88 12.22 -9.76 2.26
C CYS A 88 11.65 -10.84 1.33
N LEU A 89 10.43 -11.29 1.62
CA LEU A 89 9.63 -12.11 0.72
C LEU A 89 8.61 -11.21 0.00
N GLY A 90 8.01 -11.71 -1.07
CA GLY A 90 6.99 -10.99 -1.83
C GLY A 90 5.68 -11.78 -1.96
N TYR A 91 4.58 -11.05 -2.04
CA TYR A 91 3.28 -11.55 -2.44
C TYR A 91 2.68 -10.63 -3.50
N ASP A 92 2.05 -11.21 -4.53
CA ASP A 92 1.32 -10.46 -5.53
C ASP A 92 0.15 -11.29 -6.07
N ILE A 93 -0.83 -10.62 -6.67
CA ILE A 93 -1.95 -11.24 -7.39
C ILE A 93 -1.65 -11.37 -8.88
N ASN A 94 -0.68 -10.62 -9.41
CA ASN A 94 -0.22 -10.71 -10.77
C ASN A 94 0.58 -12.01 -10.98
N PRO A 95 0.13 -12.92 -11.87
CA PRO A 95 0.79 -14.20 -12.07
C PRO A 95 2.23 -14.08 -12.59
N VAL A 96 2.60 -12.99 -13.28
CA VAL A 96 3.97 -12.75 -13.75
C VAL A 96 4.89 -12.49 -12.56
N THR A 97 4.48 -11.61 -11.64
CA THR A 97 5.23 -11.32 -10.41
C THR A 97 5.31 -12.55 -9.51
N VAL A 98 4.21 -13.29 -9.36
CA VAL A 98 4.20 -14.55 -8.60
C VAL A 98 5.22 -15.53 -9.18
N PHE A 99 5.25 -15.71 -10.50
CA PHE A 99 6.22 -16.58 -11.16
C PHE A 99 7.67 -16.14 -10.91
N ASP A 100 7.99 -14.85 -11.06
CA ASP A 100 9.35 -14.33 -10.78
C ASP A 100 9.78 -14.57 -9.33
N LEU A 101 8.90 -14.29 -8.37
CA LEU A 101 9.16 -14.53 -6.95
C LEU A 101 9.37 -16.03 -6.65
N GLN A 102 8.62 -16.92 -7.31
CA GLN A 102 8.75 -18.36 -7.12
C GLN A 102 10.06 -18.91 -7.68
N GLU A 103 10.47 -18.50 -8.88
CA GLU A 103 11.74 -18.90 -9.50
C GLU A 103 12.96 -18.51 -8.65
N ARG A 104 12.80 -17.50 -7.80
CA ARG A 104 13.85 -16.95 -6.92
C ARG A 104 13.76 -17.42 -5.48
N ASP A 105 12.81 -18.29 -5.14
CA ASP A 105 12.51 -18.73 -3.76
C ASP A 105 12.20 -17.55 -2.80
N LEU A 106 11.53 -16.52 -3.32
CA LEU A 106 11.14 -15.31 -2.58
C LEU A 106 9.62 -15.15 -2.44
N TYR A 107 8.83 -16.05 -3.00
CA TYR A 107 7.36 -15.99 -2.91
C TYR A 107 6.84 -16.46 -1.55
N TYR A 108 5.92 -15.70 -0.96
CA TYR A 108 5.19 -16.10 0.24
C TYR A 108 3.69 -15.88 0.06
N ASP A 109 2.90 -16.97 0.12
CA ASP A 109 1.44 -16.89 0.07
C ASP A 109 0.86 -16.48 1.44
N VAL A 110 0.74 -15.18 1.70
CA VAL A 110 0.23 -14.64 2.98
C VAL A 110 -1.21 -15.09 3.31
N MET A 111 -1.98 -15.44 2.28
CA MET A 111 -3.38 -15.82 2.44
C MET A 111 -3.53 -17.29 2.86
N ARG A 112 -2.55 -18.14 2.54
CA ARG A 112 -2.59 -19.59 2.84
C ARG A 112 -1.52 -20.07 3.81
N GLY A 113 -0.38 -19.38 3.87
CA GLY A 113 0.72 -19.67 4.77
C GLY A 113 0.41 -19.33 6.22
N PRO A 114 1.36 -19.54 7.14
CA PRO A 114 1.29 -19.02 8.50
C PRO A 114 1.03 -17.51 8.58
N ARG A 115 0.76 -17.02 9.78
CA ARG A 115 0.76 -15.57 9.99
C ARG A 115 2.18 -15.03 9.94
N VAL A 116 2.30 -13.73 9.69
CA VAL A 116 3.57 -13.05 9.46
C VAL A 116 3.76 -11.95 10.48
N GLU A 117 4.97 -11.83 11.03
CA GLU A 117 5.28 -10.81 12.04
C GLU A 117 5.19 -9.40 11.46
N ALA A 118 5.72 -9.18 10.26
CA ALA A 118 5.74 -7.86 9.64
C ALA A 118 5.43 -7.90 8.13
N VAL A 119 4.66 -6.90 7.66
CA VAL A 119 4.33 -6.72 6.23
C VAL A 119 4.48 -5.28 5.77
N CYS A 120 4.69 -5.12 4.46
CA CYS A 120 4.68 -3.81 3.79
C CYS A 120 3.49 -3.72 2.82
N PHE A 121 2.81 -2.58 2.80
CA PHE A 121 1.78 -2.19 1.83
C PHE A 121 2.16 -0.84 1.21
N PHE A 122 3.11 -0.83 0.28
CA PHE A 122 3.49 0.40 -0.38
C PHE A 122 2.57 0.70 -1.57
N ASP A 123 1.58 1.58 -1.38
CA ASP A 123 0.56 1.95 -2.37
C ASP A 123 -0.35 0.78 -2.78
N VAL A 124 -0.72 -0.06 -1.81
CA VAL A 124 -1.40 -1.34 -2.07
C VAL A 124 -2.66 -1.54 -1.22
N LEU A 125 -2.74 -0.99 -0.01
CA LEU A 125 -3.85 -1.26 0.91
C LEU A 125 -5.20 -0.74 0.36
N GLU A 126 -5.18 0.42 -0.30
CA GLU A 126 -6.34 1.08 -0.90
C GLU A 126 -6.99 0.29 -2.05
N HIS A 127 -6.29 -0.71 -2.57
CA HIS A 127 -6.76 -1.59 -3.64
C HIS A 127 -7.50 -2.82 -3.12
N PHE A 128 -7.45 -3.12 -1.81
CA PHE A 128 -8.17 -4.27 -1.28
C PHE A 128 -9.67 -4.00 -1.19
N LEU A 129 -10.49 -4.93 -1.70
CA LEU A 129 -11.93 -4.88 -1.46
C LEU A 129 -12.25 -4.99 0.04
N ASP A 130 -11.48 -5.81 0.74
CA ASP A 130 -11.59 -6.06 2.18
C ASP A 130 -10.18 -6.14 2.78
N PRO A 131 -9.59 -4.99 3.17
CA PRO A 131 -8.24 -4.95 3.73
C PRO A 131 -8.14 -5.70 5.08
N SER A 132 -9.25 -5.83 5.82
CA SER A 132 -9.27 -6.49 7.13
C SER A 132 -8.83 -7.96 7.05
N LYS A 133 -9.11 -8.65 5.93
CA LYS A 133 -8.71 -10.06 5.71
C LYS A 133 -7.20 -10.25 5.73
N ILE A 134 -6.46 -9.38 5.05
CA ILE A 134 -5.01 -9.49 4.99
C ILE A 134 -4.35 -8.92 6.24
N LEU A 135 -4.90 -7.84 6.82
CA LEU A 135 -4.43 -7.29 8.10
C LEU A 135 -4.57 -8.30 9.26
N ALA A 136 -5.59 -9.16 9.24
CA ALA A 136 -5.75 -10.25 10.21
C ALA A 136 -4.68 -11.36 10.12
N ARG A 137 -3.82 -11.33 9.08
CA ARG A 137 -2.67 -12.25 8.92
C ARG A 137 -1.38 -11.71 9.54
N VAL A 138 -1.37 -10.46 9.98
CA VAL A 138 -0.18 -9.77 10.50
C VAL A 138 -0.17 -9.82 12.03
N GLU A 139 0.96 -10.20 12.61
CA GLU A 139 1.09 -10.42 14.06
C GLU A 139 1.61 -9.19 14.81
N ASP A 140 2.51 -8.40 14.22
CA ASP A 140 3.10 -7.24 14.88
C ASP A 140 3.06 -5.98 14.00
N LEU A 141 3.90 -5.88 12.97
CA LEU A 141 4.18 -4.61 12.29
C LEU A 141 3.56 -4.52 10.89
N VAL A 142 3.00 -3.34 10.60
CA VAL A 142 2.57 -2.95 9.26
C VAL A 142 3.29 -1.67 8.86
N PHE A 143 4.01 -1.74 7.76
CA PHE A 143 4.59 -0.60 7.06
C PHE A 143 3.70 -0.27 5.86
N MET A 144 3.45 1.00 5.59
CA MET A 144 2.68 1.38 4.40
C MET A 144 3.05 2.75 3.87
N SER A 145 2.78 2.94 2.58
CA SER A 145 2.63 4.27 1.97
C SER A 145 1.27 4.32 1.30
N ILE A 146 0.58 5.46 1.38
CA ILE A 146 -0.77 5.59 0.86
C ILE A 146 -1.10 7.06 0.58
N PRO A 147 -1.94 7.36 -0.45
CA PRO A 147 -2.46 8.70 -0.63
C PRO A 147 -3.30 9.18 0.54
N ILE A 148 -3.06 10.41 0.97
CA ILE A 148 -3.76 11.06 2.08
C ILE A 148 -4.44 12.32 1.59
N PHE A 149 -5.73 12.44 1.90
CA PHE A 149 -6.55 13.58 1.52
C PHE A 149 -6.90 14.44 2.75
N SER A 150 -7.09 15.74 2.55
CA SER A 150 -7.63 16.62 3.61
C SER A 150 -9.15 16.55 3.73
N GLY A 151 -9.82 15.93 2.74
CA GLY A 151 -11.27 15.76 2.69
C GLY A 151 -11.75 15.39 1.29
N PRO A 152 -13.08 15.28 1.10
CA PRO A 152 -13.66 14.83 -0.16
C PRO A 152 -13.37 15.79 -1.32
N GLN A 153 -13.33 17.10 -1.09
CA GLN A 153 -13.00 18.08 -2.13
C GLN A 153 -11.55 17.91 -2.61
N HIS A 154 -10.61 17.68 -1.69
CA HIS A 154 -9.22 17.42 -2.05
C HIS A 154 -9.10 16.12 -2.86
N CYS A 155 -9.77 15.05 -2.42
CA CYS A 155 -9.83 13.80 -3.16
C CYS A 155 -10.35 14.01 -4.59
N LEU A 156 -11.46 14.74 -4.76
CA LEU A 156 -12.05 15.02 -6.08
C LEU A 156 -11.15 15.83 -7.03
N SER A 157 -10.23 16.63 -6.50
CA SER A 157 -9.26 17.40 -7.28
C SER A 157 -7.89 16.74 -7.43
N SER A 158 -7.62 15.67 -6.68
CA SER A 158 -6.30 15.05 -6.62
C SER A 158 -6.03 14.14 -7.81
N ARG A 159 -4.76 14.09 -8.24
CA ARG A 159 -4.27 13.15 -9.26
C ARG A 159 -4.35 11.68 -8.81
N HIS A 160 -4.51 11.45 -7.51
CA HIS A 160 -4.67 10.13 -6.90
C HIS A 160 -6.12 9.65 -6.85
N LEU A 161 -7.08 10.42 -7.36
CA LEU A 161 -8.41 9.89 -7.65
C LEU A 161 -8.35 8.96 -8.86
N LYS A 162 -8.06 7.68 -8.59
CA LYS A 162 -7.96 6.61 -9.59
C LYS A 162 -9.21 5.73 -9.60
N VAL A 163 -10.30 6.25 -10.16
CA VAL A 163 -11.56 5.49 -10.28
C VAL A 163 -11.33 4.24 -11.13
N GLY A 164 -11.62 3.06 -10.57
CA GLY A 164 -11.35 1.77 -11.20
C GLY A 164 -10.00 1.15 -10.83
N GLU A 165 -9.21 1.82 -9.96
CA GLU A 165 -7.99 1.26 -9.37
C GLU A 165 -8.06 1.30 -7.84
N HIS A 166 -8.33 2.46 -7.25
CA HIS A 166 -8.43 2.62 -5.80
C HIS A 166 -9.88 2.41 -5.35
N ILE A 167 -10.05 1.62 -4.29
CA ILE A 167 -11.33 1.37 -3.63
C ILE A 167 -11.48 2.30 -2.43
N TRP A 168 -10.41 2.51 -1.67
CA TRP A 168 -10.41 3.29 -0.44
C TRP A 168 -9.62 4.59 -0.58
N TYR A 169 -10.10 5.64 0.08
CA TYR A 169 -9.47 6.96 0.11
C TYR A 169 -9.44 7.43 1.56
N PHE A 170 -8.25 7.72 2.09
CA PHE A 170 -8.11 8.03 3.51
C PHE A 170 -7.72 9.48 3.73
N THR A 171 -8.25 10.08 4.79
CA THR A 171 -7.52 11.16 5.47
C THR A 171 -6.48 10.57 6.42
N HIS A 172 -5.57 11.38 6.92
CA HIS A 172 -4.59 10.95 7.92
C HIS A 172 -5.27 10.32 9.15
N GLN A 173 -6.23 11.04 9.74
CA GLN A 173 -6.95 10.55 10.91
C GLN A 173 -7.87 9.36 10.56
N GLY A 174 -8.51 9.37 9.40
CA GLY A 174 -9.34 8.26 8.93
C GLY A 174 -8.55 6.95 8.77
N LEU A 175 -7.31 7.01 8.28
CA LEU A 175 -6.41 5.85 8.21
C LEU A 175 -6.02 5.36 9.61
N ILE A 176 -5.63 6.28 10.50
CA ILE A 176 -5.27 5.94 11.88
C ILE A 176 -6.44 5.24 12.58
N ASP A 177 -7.65 5.79 12.46
CA ASP A 177 -8.85 5.23 13.08
C ASP A 177 -9.24 3.89 12.45
N PHE A 178 -9.05 3.73 11.14
CA PHE A 178 -9.22 2.45 10.45
C PHE A 178 -8.27 1.40 11.01
N MET A 179 -6.97 1.67 11.01
CA MET A 179 -5.96 0.75 11.55
C MET A 179 -6.18 0.48 13.05
N ASN A 180 -6.66 1.47 13.79
CA ASN A 180 -7.04 1.33 15.19
C ASN A 180 -8.14 0.29 15.41
N ARG A 181 -9.19 0.32 14.57
CA ARG A 181 -10.27 -0.68 14.55
C ARG A 181 -9.79 -2.06 14.12
N GLU A 182 -8.82 -2.13 13.21
CA GLU A 182 -8.17 -3.38 12.78
C GLU A 182 -7.21 -3.96 13.84
N GLY A 183 -7.06 -3.28 14.97
CA GLY A 183 -6.27 -3.74 16.11
C GLY A 183 -4.81 -3.31 16.06
N PHE A 184 -4.50 -2.20 15.38
CA PHE A 184 -3.15 -1.64 15.33
C PHE A 184 -3.09 -0.25 15.98
N THR A 185 -1.90 0.21 16.34
CA THR A 185 -1.63 1.56 16.88
C THR A 185 -0.52 2.19 16.07
N LEU A 186 -0.67 3.47 15.75
CA LEU A 186 0.36 4.23 15.03
C LEU A 186 1.63 4.33 15.89
N LEU A 187 2.78 4.05 15.29
CA LEU A 187 4.10 4.26 15.88
C LEU A 187 4.81 5.47 15.24
N GLU A 188 4.73 5.59 13.92
CA GLU A 188 5.38 6.66 13.15
C GLU A 188 4.55 6.98 11.91
N ASP A 189 4.46 8.25 11.57
CA ASP A 189 4.02 8.74 10.28
C ASP A 189 5.04 9.73 9.71
N SER A 190 5.12 9.84 8.38
CA SER A 190 6.10 10.67 7.70
C SER A 190 5.62 11.09 6.30
N THR A 191 6.04 12.27 5.86
CA THR A 191 5.84 12.79 4.51
C THR A 191 6.98 12.44 3.56
N MET A 192 7.90 11.53 3.94
CA MET A 192 9.12 11.26 3.17
C MET A 192 8.90 10.94 1.69
N GLU A 193 7.80 10.27 1.32
CA GLU A 193 7.45 10.00 -0.07
C GLU A 193 7.18 11.31 -0.84
N SER A 194 6.41 12.22 -0.22
CA SER A 194 6.10 13.55 -0.74
C SER A 194 7.35 14.42 -0.85
N ASP A 195 8.23 14.37 0.14
CA ASP A 195 9.49 15.13 0.15
C ASP A 195 10.45 14.71 -0.97
N ILE A 196 10.36 13.45 -1.43
CA ILE A 196 11.19 12.94 -2.53
C ILE A 196 10.59 13.30 -3.89
N CYS A 197 9.37 12.84 -4.18
CA CYS A 197 8.71 13.12 -5.47
C CYS A 197 7.21 12.79 -5.54
N ARG A 198 6.59 12.32 -4.46
CA ARG A 198 5.24 11.75 -4.46
C ARG A 198 4.26 12.57 -3.62
N GLU A 199 3.85 13.70 -4.19
CA GLU A 199 2.79 14.57 -3.67
C GLU A 199 1.61 13.78 -3.08
N ASP A 200 1.11 14.23 -1.93
CA ASP A 200 -0.01 13.67 -1.17
C ASP A 200 0.16 12.21 -0.71
N ILE A 201 1.35 11.64 -0.77
CA ILE A 201 1.65 10.33 -0.20
C ILE A 201 2.29 10.51 1.17
N SER A 202 1.77 9.79 2.16
CA SER A 202 2.40 9.67 3.47
C SER A 202 2.75 8.20 3.74
N SER A 203 3.77 8.00 4.57
CA SER A 203 4.22 6.69 5.03
C SER A 203 3.91 6.51 6.50
N TYR A 204 3.63 5.27 6.90
CA TYR A 204 3.21 4.94 8.24
C TYR A 204 3.82 3.63 8.73
N VAL A 205 4.00 3.55 10.04
CA VAL A 205 4.34 2.33 10.78
C VAL A 205 3.29 2.12 11.85
N PHE A 206 2.66 0.94 11.82
CA PHE A 206 1.65 0.54 12.78
C PHE A 206 2.07 -0.74 13.50
N ARG A 207 1.73 -0.87 14.78
CA ARG A 207 1.96 -2.07 15.60
C ARG A 207 0.66 -2.68 16.11
N ARG A 208 0.55 -4.00 16.09
CA ARG A 208 -0.58 -4.76 16.63
C ARG A 208 -0.75 -4.46 18.13
N LYS A 209 -1.98 -4.22 18.56
CA LYS A 209 -2.34 -4.07 19.97
C LYS A 209 -2.25 -5.42 20.66
N GLY A 210 -1.50 -5.48 21.76
CA GLY A 210 -1.39 -6.68 22.59
C GLY A 210 -0.46 -7.76 22.03
N GLY A 211 0.44 -7.40 21.11
CA GLY A 211 1.69 -8.14 20.91
C GLY A 211 2.67 -7.91 22.06
#